data_AF-A0A7D7VPT6-F1
#
_entry.id   AF-A0A7D7VPT6-F1
#
_cell.length_a   1.000
_cell.length_b   1.000
_cell.length_c   1.000
_cell.angle_alpha   90.00
_cell.angle_beta   90.00
_cell.angle_gamma   90.00
#
_symmetry.space_group_name_H-M   'P 1'
#
loop_
_entity.id
_entity.type
_entity.pdbx_description
1 polymer ?
#
loop_
_entity_poly.entity_id
_entity_poly.type
_entity_poly.pdbx_seq_one_letter_code
_entity_poly.pdbx_strand_id
1 'polypeptide(L)'
;MNAILPVNFKYTYALLPDEKLELGLKYALNGANFNIRDRNLPDVDKINYSRAYFGVLANYQLTKILRLEAYDGLSTNQRYNFVGADDNVLEFDSEAAPFFNVGIVWVPPKGK
;
A
#
# COMPACT_ATOMS: atom_id res chain seq x y z
N MET A 1 14.45 -16.27 -0.88
CA MET A 1 13.24 -15.59 -1.40
C MET A 1 12.68 -14.72 -0.28
N ASN A 2 12.89 -13.40 -0.34
CA ASN A 2 12.30 -12.46 0.62
C ASN A 2 11.04 -11.87 -0.01
N ALA A 3 9.94 -12.62 0.01
CA ALA A 3 8.64 -12.11 -0.44
C ALA A 3 7.94 -11.47 0.76
N ILE A 4 7.69 -10.16 0.70
CA ILE A 4 6.87 -9.48 1.69
C ILE A 4 5.42 -9.69 1.29
N LEU A 5 4.68 -10.44 2.10
CA LEU A 5 3.25 -10.65 1.89
C LEU A 5 2.54 -9.30 2.07
N PRO A 6 1.69 -8.90 1.12
CA PRO A 6 0.91 -7.68 1.27
C PRO A 6 -0.05 -7.84 2.46
N VAL A 7 -0.03 -6.87 3.37
CA VAL A 7 -0.95 -6.81 4.51
C VAL A 7 -1.87 -5.62 4.32
N ASN A 8 -3.17 -5.80 4.55
CA ASN A 8 -4.15 -4.72 4.52
C ASN A 8 -5.14 -4.90 5.67
N PHE A 9 -4.90 -4.19 6.76
CA PHE A 9 -5.74 -4.20 7.95
C PHE A 9 -6.56 -2.91 8.01
N LYS A 10 -7.86 -3.03 8.20
CA LYS A 10 -8.80 -1.91 8.31
C LYS A 10 -9.64 -2.09 9.55
N TYR A 11 -9.77 -1.02 10.34
CA TYR A 11 -10.69 -0.95 11.46
C TYR A 11 -11.57 0.28 11.27
N THR A 12 -12.83 0.07 10.91
CA THR A 12 -13.78 1.13 10.53
C THR A 12 -15.05 1.07 11.37
N TYR A 13 -15.69 2.23 11.50
CA TYR A 13 -16.98 2.40 12.15
C TYR A 13 -17.93 3.13 11.21
N ALA A 14 -19.13 2.58 11.03
CA ALA A 14 -20.17 3.19 10.20
C ALA A 14 -20.83 4.35 10.95
N LEU A 15 -20.80 5.54 10.34
CA LEU A 15 -21.37 6.76 10.92
C LEU A 15 -22.75 7.11 10.38
N LEU A 16 -23.13 6.52 9.24
CA LEU A 16 -24.43 6.74 8.60
C LEU A 16 -25.17 5.40 8.39
N PRO A 17 -26.51 5.44 8.29
CA PRO A 17 -27.31 4.27 7.92
C PRO A 17 -26.81 3.61 6.62
N ASP A 18 -27.07 2.31 6.51
CA ASP A 18 -26.68 1.49 5.36
C ASP A 18 -25.18 1.53 5.03
N GLU A 19 -24.33 1.79 6.03
CA GLU A 19 -22.87 1.89 5.88
C GLU A 19 -22.45 2.94 4.84
N LYS A 20 -23.29 3.99 4.65
CA LYS A 20 -23.05 5.01 3.62
C LYS A 20 -21.74 5.77 3.81
N LEU A 21 -21.33 5.95 5.06
CA LEU A 21 -20.05 6.55 5.44
C LEU A 21 -19.42 5.73 6.56
N GLU A 22 -18.17 5.34 6.36
CA GLU A 22 -17.35 4.70 7.40
C GLU A 22 -16.07 5.51 7.60
N LEU A 23 -15.69 5.73 8.85
CA LEU A 23 -14.39 6.30 9.22
C LEU A 23 -13.60 5.30 10.05
N GLY A 24 -12.28 5.33 9.93
CA GLY A 24 -11.46 4.38 10.65
C GLY A 24 -9.97 4.58 10.49
N LEU A 25 -9.24 3.54 10.88
CA LEU A 25 -7.79 3.44 10.72
C LEU A 25 -7.47 2.33 9.72
N LYS A 26 -6.39 2.52 8.97
CA LYS A 26 -5.87 1.53 8.04
C LYS A 26 -4.37 1.40 8.19
N TYR A 27 -3.92 0.16 8.24
CA TYR A 27 -2.52 -0.23 8.12
C TYR A 27 -2.36 -1.06 6.85
N ALA A 28 -1.40 -0.69 6.00
CA ALA A 28 -1.08 -1.44 4.80
C ALA A 28 0.43 -1.65 4.68
N LEU A 29 0.85 -2.87 4.39
CA LEU A 29 2.22 -3.20 4.01
C LEU A 29 2.20 -3.63 2.55
N ASN A 30 2.87 -2.89 1.69
CA ASN A 30 3.01 -3.21 0.28
C ASN A 30 4.48 -3.48 -0.01
N GLY A 31 4.74 -4.48 -0.86
CA GLY A 31 6.07 -4.74 -1.37
C GLY A 31 6.01 -5.31 -2.78
N ALA A 32 7.10 -5.13 -3.52
CA ALA A 32 7.22 -5.61 -4.88
C ALA A 32 8.68 -5.91 -5.20
N ASN A 33 8.89 -6.91 -6.05
CA ASN A 33 10.20 -7.27 -6.55
C ASN A 33 10.21 -6.99 -8.06
N PHE A 34 11.18 -6.20 -8.49
CA PHE A 34 11.35 -5.80 -9.89
C PHE A 34 12.68 -6.35 -10.39
N ASN A 35 12.66 -7.11 -11.48
CA ASN A 35 13.88 -7.41 -12.22
C ASN A 35 14.19 -6.22 -13.12
N ILE A 36 15.44 -5.78 -13.15
CA ILE A 36 15.87 -4.61 -13.90
C ILE A 36 16.97 -5.01 -14.86
N ARG A 37 16.98 -4.36 -16.02
CA ARG A 37 18.07 -4.42 -16.98
C ARG A 37 18.30 -3.02 -17.51
N ASP A 38 19.23 -2.30 -16.87
CA ASP A 38 19.58 -0.93 -17.23
C ASP A 38 21.07 -0.86 -17.61
N ARG A 39 21.40 -0.11 -18.66
CA ARG A 39 22.80 0.10 -19.09
C ARG A 39 23.57 1.03 -18.17
N ASN A 40 22.87 1.89 -17.42
CA ASN A 40 23.44 2.83 -16.48
C ASN A 40 23.61 2.23 -15.07
N LEU A 41 22.95 1.10 -14.81
CA LEU A 41 23.06 0.32 -13.57
C LEU A 41 23.39 -1.14 -13.94
N PRO A 42 24.54 -1.40 -14.58
CA PRO A 42 24.88 -2.73 -15.10
C PRO A 42 25.03 -3.77 -13.98
N ASP A 43 25.28 -3.31 -12.75
CA ASP A 43 25.53 -4.14 -11.58
C ASP A 43 24.27 -4.36 -10.73
N VAL A 44 23.08 -3.95 -11.20
CA VAL A 44 21.82 -4.13 -10.47
C VAL A 44 20.85 -4.98 -11.28
N ASP A 45 20.61 -6.20 -10.81
CA ASP A 45 19.68 -7.14 -11.46
C ASP A 45 18.27 -7.03 -10.90
N LYS A 46 18.12 -6.66 -9.62
CA LYS A 46 16.83 -6.63 -8.94
C LYS A 46 16.69 -5.47 -7.97
N ILE A 47 15.48 -4.93 -7.89
CA ILE A 47 15.06 -4.03 -6.82
C ILE A 47 13.95 -4.71 -6.03
N ASN A 48 14.17 -4.87 -4.72
CA ASN A 48 13.10 -5.22 -3.80
C ASN A 48 12.67 -3.96 -3.06
N TYR A 49 11.37 -3.71 -3.08
CA TYR A 49 10.77 -2.55 -2.47
C TYR A 49 9.74 -2.97 -1.43
N SER A 50 9.71 -2.28 -0.30
CA SER A 50 8.61 -2.38 0.66
C SER A 50 8.30 -1.05 1.30
N ARG A 51 7.03 -0.82 1.61
CA ARG A 51 6.56 0.36 2.33
C ARG A 51 5.36 0.02 3.19
N ALA A 52 5.40 0.47 4.44
CA ALA A 52 4.26 0.46 5.34
C ALA A 52 3.53 1.82 5.28
N TYR A 53 2.21 1.77 5.37
CA TYR A 53 1.32 2.92 5.44
C TYR A 53 0.46 2.77 6.69
N PHE A 54 0.30 3.85 7.44
CA PHE A 54 -0.60 3.92 8.58
C PHE A 54 -1.31 5.26 8.58
N GLY A 55 -2.62 5.25 8.84
CA GLY A 55 -3.38 6.49 8.82
C GLY A 55 -4.88 6.34 8.93
N VAL A 56 -5.59 7.44 8.68
CA VAL A 56 -7.03 7.56 8.74
C VAL A 56 -7.67 7.19 7.41
N LEU A 57 -8.78 6.46 7.48
CA LEU A 57 -9.53 5.96 6.33
C LEU A 57 -10.95 6.54 6.35
N ALA A 58 -11.40 7.04 5.21
CA ALA A 58 -12.79 7.40 4.97
C ALA A 58 -13.32 6.63 3.76
N ASN A 59 -14.39 5.87 3.98
CA ASN A 59 -15.10 5.16 2.92
C ASN A 59 -16.49 5.78 2.72
N TYR A 60 -16.84 6.12 1.49
CA TYR A 60 -18.16 6.63 1.13
C TYR A 60 -18.82 5.74 0.08
N GLN A 61 -19.96 5.14 0.42
CA GLN A 61 -20.71 4.29 -0.49
C GLN A 61 -21.48 5.16 -1.49
N LEU A 62 -21.01 5.20 -2.74
CA LEU A 62 -21.61 6.01 -3.80
C LEU A 62 -22.84 5.32 -4.40
N THR A 63 -22.75 4.02 -4.65
CA THR A 63 -23.84 3.18 -5.18
C THR A 63 -23.82 1.81 -4.49
N LYS A 64 -24.72 0.88 -4.82
CA LYS A 64 -24.69 -0.49 -4.26
C LYS A 64 -23.43 -1.29 -4.59
N ILE A 65 -22.63 -0.83 -5.57
CA ILE A 65 -21.45 -1.56 -6.07
C ILE A 65 -20.18 -0.72 -6.14
N LEU A 66 -20.25 0.59 -5.91
CA LEU A 66 -19.10 1.50 -5.97
C LEU A 66 -18.93 2.22 -4.63
N ARG A 67 -17.71 2.22 -4.12
CA ARG A 67 -17.30 2.91 -2.92
C ARG A 67 -16.07 3.78 -3.20
N LEU A 68 -16.10 5.01 -2.72
CA LEU A 68 -14.95 5.90 -2.72
C LEU A 68 -14.15 5.67 -1.44
N GLU A 69 -12.83 5.57 -1.54
CA GLU A 69 -11.91 5.41 -0.43
C GLU A 69 -10.94 6.61 -0.43
N ALA A 70 -10.82 7.29 0.70
CA ALA A 70 -9.78 8.29 0.96
C ALA A 70 -8.94 7.82 2.15
N TYR A 71 -7.61 7.81 1.99
CA TYR A 71 -6.67 7.28 2.96
C TYR A 71 -5.49 8.25 3.10
N ASP A 72 -5.32 8.80 4.31
CA ASP A 72 -4.31 9.82 4.61
C ASP A 72 -3.49 9.42 5.82
N GLY A 73 -2.20 9.75 5.84
CA GLY A 73 -1.37 9.51 7.02
C GLY A 73 0.12 9.50 6.74
N LEU A 74 0.83 8.61 7.42
CA LEU A 74 2.28 8.47 7.34
C LEU A 74 2.67 7.15 6.70
N SER A 75 3.67 7.22 5.83
CA SER A 75 4.36 6.07 5.28
C SER A 75 5.69 5.89 6.01
N THR A 76 6.10 4.66 6.28
CA THR A 76 7.33 4.32 7.00
C THR A 76 7.88 2.98 6.52
N ASN A 77 9.05 2.57 7.02
CA ASN A 77 9.76 1.34 6.65
C ASN A 77 9.91 1.22 5.13
N GLN A 78 10.38 2.30 4.51
CA GLN A 78 10.55 2.39 3.08
C GLN A 78 11.89 1.80 2.69
N ARG A 79 11.93 0.48 2.48
CA ARG A 79 13.16 -0.24 2.18
C ARG A 79 13.31 -0.45 0.68
N TYR A 80 14.47 -0.05 0.18
CA TYR A 80 14.92 -0.30 -1.19
C TYR A 80 16.18 -1.15 -1.12
N ASN A 81 16.08 -2.39 -1.59
CA ASN A 81 17.21 -3.31 -1.66
C ASN A 81 17.59 -3.50 -3.12
N PHE A 82 18.73 -2.95 -3.51
CA PHE A 82 19.32 -3.15 -4.83
C PHE A 82 20.22 -4.38 -4.77
N VAL A 83 19.85 -5.43 -5.49
CA VAL A 83 20.60 -6.70 -5.53
C VAL A 83 21.39 -6.75 -6.83
N GLY A 84 22.72 -6.83 -6.71
CA GLY A 84 23.62 -6.96 -7.84
C GLY A 84 23.94 -8.39 -8.24
N ALA A 85 24.64 -8.54 -9.38
CA ALA A 85 24.97 -9.84 -9.98
C ALA A 85 25.85 -10.74 -9.10
N ASP A 86 26.60 -10.15 -8.16
CA ASP A 86 27.44 -10.86 -7.17
C ASP A 86 26.73 -11.07 -5.81
N ASP A 87 25.39 -10.97 -5.77
CA ASP A 87 24.56 -10.98 -4.55
C ASP A 87 24.86 -9.85 -3.53
N ASN A 88 25.60 -8.81 -3.92
CA ASN A 88 25.77 -7.61 -3.11
C ASN A 88 24.43 -6.85 -2.97
N VAL A 89 24.07 -6.48 -1.75
CA VAL A 89 22.82 -5.76 -1.43
C VAL A 89 23.15 -4.36 -0.94
N LEU A 90 22.71 -3.33 -1.67
CA LEU A 90 22.68 -1.96 -1.17
C LEU A 90 21.30 -1.69 -0.58
N GLU A 91 21.24 -1.46 0.74
CA GLU A 91 20.00 -1.13 1.45
C GLU A 91 19.89 0.39 1.63
N PHE A 92 18.74 0.93 1.26
CA PHE A 92 18.36 2.31 1.53
C PHE A 92 17.03 2.33 2.28
N ASP A 93 17.01 2.96 3.46
CA ASP A 93 15.79 3.21 4.24
C ASP A 93 15.43 4.69 4.12
N SER A 94 14.24 4.97 3.58
CA SER A 94 13.73 6.34 3.50
C SER A 94 12.97 6.72 4.76
N GLU A 95 13.16 7.97 5.22
CA GLU A 95 12.45 8.54 6.35
C GLU A 95 10.93 8.49 6.17
N ALA A 96 10.22 8.55 7.30
CA ALA A 96 8.76 8.56 7.30
C ALA A 96 8.24 9.81 6.56
N ALA A 97 7.26 9.61 5.67
CA ALA A 97 6.75 10.67 4.81
C ALA A 97 5.21 10.72 4.83
N PRO A 98 4.59 11.91 4.84
CA PRO A 98 3.15 12.04 4.69
C PRO A 98 2.70 11.52 3.32
N PHE A 99 1.51 10.94 3.26
CA PHE A 99 0.91 10.47 2.02
C PHE A 99 -0.60 10.67 2.03
N PHE A 100 -1.16 10.86 0.84
CA PHE A 100 -2.61 10.89 0.62
C PHE A 100 -2.97 10.01 -0.57
N ASN A 101 -3.98 9.16 -0.42
CA ASN A 101 -4.44 8.22 -1.42
C ASN A 101 -5.96 8.32 -1.60
N VAL A 102 -6.41 8.31 -2.85
CA VAL A 102 -7.83 8.20 -3.22
C VAL A 102 -8.04 7.01 -4.14
N GLY A 103 -9.16 6.31 -3.96
CA GLY A 103 -9.47 5.11 -4.72
C GLY A 103 -10.95 4.93 -4.97
N ILE A 104 -11.27 4.22 -6.06
CA ILE A 104 -12.60 3.69 -6.34
C ILE A 104 -12.53 2.19 -6.13
N VAL A 105 -13.42 1.67 -5.29
CA VAL A 105 -13.48 0.26 -4.91
C VAL A 105 -14.79 -0.33 -5.41
N TRP A 106 -14.68 -1.43 -6.15
CA TRP A 106 -15.84 -2.27 -6.47
C TRP A 106 -16.20 -3.11 -5.25
N VAL A 107 -17.45 -3.00 -4.81
CA VAL A 107 -17.99 -3.75 -3.66
C VAL A 107 -19.04 -4.71 -4.17
N PRO A 108 -18.91 -6.03 -3.93
CA PRO A 108 -19.94 -6.98 -4.32
C PRO A 108 -21.25 -6.65 -3.58
N PRO A 109 -22.40 -6.69 -4.26
CA PRO A 109 -23.67 -6.44 -3.60
C PRO A 109 -23.92 -7.48 -2.51
N LYS A 110 -24.41 -7.04 -1.35
CA LYS A 110 -24.84 -7.96 -0.29
C LYS A 110 -25.96 -8.84 -0.87
N GLY A 111 -25.75 -10.15 -0.88
CA GLY A 111 -26.81 -11.11 -1.20
C GLY A 111 -27.98 -10.95 -0.24
N LYS A 112 -29.19 -11.26 -0.72
CA LYS A 112 -30.37 -11.36 0.16
C LYS A 112 -30.27 -12.60 1.05
#